data_AF-A0A1B1S544-F1
#
_entry.id   AF-A0A1B1S544-F1
#
_cell.length_a   1.000
_cell.length_b   1.000
_cell.length_c   1.000
_cell.angle_alpha   90.00
_cell.angle_beta   90.00
_cell.angle_gamma   90.00
#
_symmetry.space_group_name_H-M   'P 1'
#
loop_
_entity.id
_entity.type
_entity.pdbx_description
1 polymer ?
#
loop_
_entity_poly.entity_id
_entity_poly.type
_entity_poly.pdbx_seq_one_letter_code
_entity_poly.pdbx_strand_id
1 'polypeptide(L)'
;MWRLKKILHKWIFEKYHQFAEELGYPNWDITFENTFGIYEMEGDTWYSATQLPNKKWAVWNDDEAEPPYAFEVFSSWNEAIKKLRKLFEESGLPEDHWRPEGFDEGEDVFLKEPDREKML
;
A
#
# COMPACT_ATOMS: atom_id res chain seq x y z
N MET A 1 -9.16 22.22 24.20
CA MET A 1 -9.61 21.39 23.06
C MET A 1 -8.79 21.60 21.77
N TRP A 2 -8.32 22.82 21.43
CA TRP A 2 -7.56 23.08 20.19
C TRP A 2 -6.07 22.65 20.19
N ARG A 3 -5.40 22.69 21.36
CA ARG A 3 -3.98 22.30 21.47
C ARG A 3 -3.75 20.80 21.30
N LEU A 4 -4.67 19.96 21.77
CA LEU A 4 -4.57 18.50 21.69
C LEU A 4 -4.67 18.00 20.22
N LYS A 5 -5.57 18.60 19.42
CA LYS A 5 -5.68 18.27 17.98
C LYS A 5 -4.39 18.52 17.22
N LYS A 6 -3.69 19.64 17.48
CA LYS A 6 -2.43 19.98 16.80
C LYS A 6 -1.28 19.02 17.14
N ILE A 7 -1.24 18.53 18.37
CA ILE A 7 -0.20 17.60 18.81
C ILE A 7 -0.43 16.22 18.18
N LEU A 8 -1.68 15.74 18.16
CA LEU A 8 -2.04 14.48 17.52
C LEU A 8 -1.75 14.50 16.01
N HIS A 9 -2.11 15.59 15.32
CA HIS A 9 -1.87 15.73 13.88
C HIS A 9 -0.37 15.73 13.54
N LYS A 10 0.44 16.42 14.36
CA LYS A 10 1.89 16.45 14.17
C LYS A 10 2.52 15.07 14.39
N TRP A 11 2.06 14.33 15.39
CA TRP A 11 2.58 13.00 15.70
C TRP A 11 2.22 11.95 14.64
N ILE A 12 0.99 11.98 14.12
CA ILE A 12 0.60 11.12 12.99
C ILE A 12 1.47 11.43 11.76
N PHE A 13 1.71 12.71 11.47
CA PHE A 13 2.59 13.12 10.37
C PHE A 13 4.04 12.64 10.54
N GLU A 14 4.58 12.70 11.75
CA GLU A 14 5.93 12.18 12.05
C GLU A 14 6.03 10.66 11.81
N LYS A 15 4.98 9.89 12.14
CA LYS A 15 4.94 8.44 11.90
C LYS A 15 4.90 8.06 10.43
N TYR A 16 4.10 8.76 9.63
CA TYR A 16 4.10 8.57 8.17
C TYR A 16 5.43 8.98 7.54
N HIS A 17 6.06 10.03 8.06
CA HIS A 17 7.39 10.43 7.61
C HIS A 17 8.44 9.33 7.90
N GLN A 18 8.42 8.75 9.11
CA GLN A 18 9.29 7.63 9.45
C GLN A 18 9.04 6.43 8.53
N PHE A 19 7.78 6.08 8.28
CA PHE A 19 7.46 4.95 7.40
C PHE A 19 7.93 5.19 5.96
N ALA A 20 7.80 6.42 5.46
CA ALA A 20 8.37 6.81 4.17
C ALA A 20 9.88 6.60 4.12
N GLU A 21 10.61 7.02 5.16
CA GLU A 21 12.06 6.81 5.26
C GLU A 21 12.44 5.33 5.25
N GLU A 22 11.67 4.47 5.93
CA GLU A 22 11.88 3.01 5.94
C GLU A 22 11.65 2.38 4.55
N LEU A 23 10.72 2.92 3.77
CA LEU A 23 10.49 2.55 2.36
C LEU A 23 11.51 3.20 1.39
N GLY A 24 12.42 4.02 1.90
CA GLY A 24 13.50 4.67 1.14
C GLY A 24 13.11 6.02 0.51
N TYR A 25 12.00 6.61 0.92
CA TYR A 25 11.49 7.89 0.44
C TYR A 25 11.75 9.03 1.43
N PRO A 26 11.88 10.28 0.96
CA PRO A 26 12.15 11.41 1.85
C PRO A 26 10.89 11.96 2.52
N ASN A 27 9.69 11.57 2.10
CA ASN A 27 8.43 11.94 2.72
C ASN A 27 7.27 11.05 2.24
N TRP A 28 6.15 11.12 2.97
CA TRP A 28 4.96 10.34 2.71
C TRP A 28 4.28 10.68 1.38
N ASP A 29 4.30 11.94 0.95
CA ASP A 29 3.65 12.35 -0.30
C ASP A 29 4.24 11.56 -1.49
N ILE A 30 5.57 11.46 -1.56
CA ILE A 30 6.23 10.68 -2.62
C ILE A 30 6.00 9.17 -2.43
N THR A 31 5.99 8.67 -1.19
CA THR A 31 5.65 7.26 -0.93
C THR A 31 4.25 6.93 -1.44
N PHE A 32 3.28 7.78 -1.16
CA PHE A 32 1.88 7.62 -1.55
C PHE A 32 1.71 7.60 -3.07
N GLU A 33 2.40 8.50 -3.80
CA GLU A 33 2.44 8.50 -5.29
C GLU A 33 3.05 7.22 -5.91
N ASN A 34 3.71 6.38 -5.11
CA ASN A 34 4.30 5.12 -5.54
C ASN A 34 3.62 3.89 -4.89
N THR A 35 2.52 4.10 -4.16
CA THR A 35 1.77 3.07 -3.45
C THR A 35 0.45 2.80 -4.14
N PHE A 36 0.20 1.55 -4.50
CA PHE A 36 -1.03 1.10 -5.15
C PHE A 36 -1.89 0.34 -4.15
N GLY A 37 -3.15 0.76 -3.99
CA GLY A 37 -4.17 0.01 -3.28
C GLY A 37 -4.55 -1.26 -4.06
N ILE A 38 -4.64 -2.40 -3.36
CA ILE A 38 -4.86 -3.71 -4.01
C ILE A 38 -6.22 -4.29 -3.66
N TYR A 39 -6.51 -4.36 -2.37
CA TYR A 39 -7.82 -4.74 -1.87
C TYR A 39 -8.00 -4.23 -0.45
N GLU A 40 -9.27 -4.10 -0.07
CA GLU A 40 -9.70 -3.71 1.27
C GLU A 40 -10.29 -4.93 1.99
N MET A 41 -9.86 -5.15 3.22
CA MET A 41 -10.49 -6.08 4.16
C MET A 41 -11.66 -5.44 4.90
N GLU A 42 -12.57 -6.26 5.43
CA GLU A 42 -13.58 -5.77 6.37
C GLU A 42 -12.89 -5.10 7.57
N GLY A 43 -13.22 -3.84 7.86
CA GLY A 43 -12.62 -3.06 8.95
C GLY A 43 -11.69 -1.91 8.52
N ASP A 44 -11.83 -1.40 7.30
CA ASP A 44 -11.03 -0.29 6.73
C ASP A 44 -9.53 -0.60 6.55
N THR A 45 -9.12 -1.88 6.64
CA THR A 45 -7.72 -2.29 6.41
C THR A 45 -7.43 -2.44 4.92
N TRP A 46 -6.48 -1.67 4.41
CA TRP A 46 -6.02 -1.69 3.03
C TRP A 46 -4.73 -2.47 2.86
N TYR A 47 -4.72 -3.41 1.92
CA TYR A 47 -3.51 -4.07 1.46
C TYR A 47 -2.94 -3.32 0.27
N SER A 48 -1.67 -2.94 0.39
CA SER A 48 -1.00 -2.04 -0.54
C SER A 48 0.30 -2.63 -1.07
N ALA A 49 0.68 -2.20 -2.26
CA ALA A 49 1.99 -2.47 -2.85
C ALA A 49 2.69 -1.16 -3.22
N THR A 50 3.88 -0.91 -2.67
CA THR A 50 4.68 0.27 -2.99
C THR A 50 5.88 -0.11 -3.85
N GLN A 51 6.03 0.52 -5.01
CA GLN A 51 7.28 0.40 -5.78
C GLN A 51 8.35 1.21 -5.05
N LEU A 52 9.48 0.60 -4.68
CA LEU A 52 10.57 1.26 -3.97
C LEU A 52 11.51 1.99 -4.95
N PRO A 53 12.35 2.95 -4.48
CA PRO A 53 13.30 3.66 -5.34
C PRO A 53 14.28 2.75 -6.10
N ASN A 54 14.59 1.59 -5.53
CA ASN A 54 15.45 0.57 -6.15
C ASN A 54 14.70 -0.38 -7.10
N LYS A 55 13.45 -0.06 -7.46
CA LYS A 55 12.56 -0.84 -8.35
C LYS A 55 12.09 -2.20 -7.81
N LYS A 56 12.33 -2.47 -6.51
CA LYS A 56 11.67 -3.57 -5.80
C LYS A 56 10.26 -3.16 -5.36
N TRP A 57 9.52 -4.10 -4.79
CA TRP A 57 8.13 -3.90 -4.38
C TRP A 57 7.97 -4.24 -2.90
N ALA A 58 7.42 -3.33 -2.11
CA ALA A 58 7.06 -3.58 -0.71
C ALA A 58 5.56 -3.87 -0.61
N VAL A 59 5.18 -4.97 0.04
CA VAL A 59 3.78 -5.28 0.38
C VAL A 59 3.57 -4.99 1.85
N TRP A 60 2.49 -4.26 2.18
CA TRP A 60 2.14 -3.88 3.54
C TRP A 60 0.63 -3.66 3.67
N ASN A 61 0.16 -3.53 4.90
CA ASN A 61 -1.21 -3.14 5.22
C ASN A 61 -1.22 -2.22 6.45
N ASP A 62 -2.37 -1.61 6.72
CA ASP A 62 -2.57 -0.69 7.83
C ASP A 62 -3.37 -1.28 8.99
N ASP A 63 -3.45 -2.63 9.10
CA ASP A 63 -4.25 -3.47 10.02
C ASP A 63 -4.50 -2.88 11.43
N GLU A 64 -5.40 -1.90 11.48
CA GLU A 64 -5.69 -0.99 12.60
C GLU A 64 -4.45 -0.50 13.38
N ALA A 65 -3.29 -0.47 12.73
CA ALA A 65 -2.03 -0.07 13.31
C ALA A 65 -1.77 1.41 13.01
N GLU A 66 -0.93 2.04 13.82
CA GLU A 66 -0.34 3.32 13.45
C GLU A 66 1.02 3.08 12.81
N PRO A 67 1.42 3.87 11.79
CA PRO A 67 2.70 3.70 11.15
C PRO A 67 3.88 3.88 12.15
N PRO A 68 5.05 3.29 11.86
CA PRO A 68 5.42 2.56 10.64
C PRO A 68 4.79 1.16 10.58
N TYR A 69 4.35 0.79 9.38
CA TYR A 69 3.73 -0.51 9.13
C TYR A 69 4.80 -1.56 8.83
N ALA A 70 4.52 -2.81 9.18
CA ALA A 70 5.36 -3.91 8.76
C ALA A 70 5.21 -4.13 7.25
N PHE A 71 6.32 -4.43 6.56
CA PHE A 71 6.32 -4.68 5.13
C PHE A 71 7.25 -5.83 4.75
N GLU A 72 6.93 -6.50 3.64
CA GLU A 72 7.76 -7.52 3.01
C GLU A 72 8.23 -7.04 1.63
N VAL A 73 9.51 -7.23 1.31
CA VAL A 73 10.11 -6.73 0.05
C VAL A 73 10.31 -7.86 -0.95
N PHE A 74 9.80 -7.65 -2.15
CA PHE A 74 9.85 -8.56 -3.30
C PHE A 74 10.71 -7.98 -4.42
N SER A 75 11.31 -8.85 -5.23
CA SER A 75 12.22 -8.41 -6.30
C SER A 75 11.47 -7.94 -7.54
N SER A 76 10.20 -8.31 -7.70
CA SER A 76 9.37 -7.93 -8.85
C SER A 76 7.91 -7.73 -8.47
N TRP A 77 7.18 -6.99 -9.31
CA TRP A 77 5.74 -6.84 -9.19
C TRP A 77 5.02 -8.19 -9.16
N ASN A 78 5.40 -9.12 -10.05
CA ASN A 78 4.78 -10.42 -10.17
C ASN A 78 4.84 -11.23 -8.85
N GLU A 79 5.96 -11.13 -8.12
CA GLU A 79 6.08 -11.76 -6.80
C GLU A 79 5.18 -11.09 -5.76
N ALA A 80 5.18 -9.76 -5.71
CA ALA A 80 4.36 -8.98 -4.77
C ALA A 80 2.86 -9.22 -4.99
N ILE A 81 2.37 -9.13 -6.22
CA ILE A 81 0.94 -9.31 -6.53
C ILE A 81 0.48 -10.75 -6.32
N LYS A 82 1.35 -11.76 -6.53
CA LYS A 82 1.05 -13.16 -6.18
C LYS A 82 0.94 -13.36 -4.67
N LYS A 83 1.80 -12.72 -3.88
CA LYS A 83 1.70 -12.73 -2.41
C LYS A 83 0.37 -12.13 -1.97
N LEU A 84 0.01 -10.97 -2.51
CA LEU A 84 -1.26 -10.30 -2.23
C LEU A 84 -2.47 -11.14 -2.65
N ARG A 85 -2.42 -11.79 -3.82
CA ARG A 85 -3.49 -12.69 -4.28
C ARG A 85 -3.70 -13.85 -3.33
N LYS A 86 -2.61 -14.45 -2.84
CA LYS A 86 -2.69 -15.53 -1.85
C LYS A 86 -3.33 -15.06 -0.54
N LEU A 87 -2.94 -13.90 -0.03
CA LEU A 87 -3.53 -13.32 1.19
C LEU A 87 -5.01 -13.00 1.00
N PHE A 88 -5.37 -12.48 -0.16
CA PHE A 88 -6.76 -12.23 -0.54
C PHE A 88 -7.58 -13.53 -0.56
N GLU A 89 -7.09 -14.59 -1.19
CA GLU A 89 -7.77 -15.89 -1.20
C GLU A 89 -7.92 -16.49 0.20
N GLU A 90 -6.90 -16.33 1.06
CA GLU A 90 -6.93 -16.77 2.46
C GLU A 90 -7.95 -15.99 3.31
N SER A 91 -8.24 -14.73 2.95
CA SER A 91 -9.24 -13.91 3.64
C SER A 91 -10.70 -14.37 3.40
N GLY A 92 -10.95 -15.09 2.30
CA GLY A 92 -12.29 -15.53 1.91
C GLY A 92 -13.22 -14.41 1.42
N LEU A 93 -12.68 -13.23 1.13
CA LEU A 93 -13.44 -12.10 0.57
C LEU A 93 -13.98 -12.43 -0.83
N PRO A 94 -15.13 -11.84 -1.23
CA PRO A 94 -15.62 -11.93 -2.60
C PRO A 94 -14.66 -11.28 -3.60
N GLU A 95 -14.56 -11.83 -4.81
CA GLU A 95 -13.68 -11.33 -5.88
C GLU A 95 -13.88 -9.83 -6.18
N ASP A 96 -15.07 -9.28 -5.95
CA ASP A 96 -15.37 -7.85 -6.13
C ASP A 96 -14.53 -6.92 -5.23
N HIS A 97 -13.87 -7.45 -4.18
CA HIS A 97 -12.92 -6.71 -3.34
C HIS A 97 -11.51 -6.68 -3.92
N TRP A 98 -11.18 -7.58 -4.86
CA TRP A 98 -9.90 -7.57 -5.55
C TRP A 98 -9.91 -6.46 -6.60
N ARG A 99 -9.43 -5.28 -6.21
CA ARG A 99 -9.44 -4.07 -7.06
C ARG A 99 -8.05 -3.42 -7.12
N PRO A 100 -7.07 -4.05 -7.78
CA PRO A 100 -5.74 -3.47 -7.89
C PRO A 100 -5.76 -2.17 -8.70
N GLU A 101 -5.25 -1.11 -8.09
CA GLU A 101 -5.04 0.17 -8.74
C GLU A 101 -3.96 0.10 -9.83
N GLY A 102 -4.04 1.02 -10.78
CA GLY A 102 -3.06 1.13 -11.86
C GLY A 102 -3.35 0.24 -13.08
N PHE A 103 -4.56 -0.29 -13.19
CA PHE A 103 -5.00 -1.17 -14.28
C PHE A 103 -6.38 -0.75 -14.79
N ASP A 104 -6.62 -0.93 -16.09
CA ASP A 104 -7.98 -0.81 -16.64
C ASP A 104 -8.80 -2.06 -16.31
N GLU A 105 -10.13 -1.93 -16.39
CA GLU A 105 -11.06 -3.04 -16.22
C GLU A 105 -10.73 -4.19 -17.20
N GLY A 106 -10.51 -5.39 -16.66
CA GLY A 106 -10.20 -6.59 -17.45
C GLY A 106 -8.72 -6.78 -17.82
N GLU A 107 -7.81 -5.88 -17.41
CA GLU A 107 -6.38 -6.11 -17.56
C GLU A 107 -5.87 -7.20 -16.61
N ASP A 108 -4.95 -8.02 -17.10
CA ASP A 108 -4.30 -9.04 -16.27
C ASP A 108 -3.20 -8.41 -15.41
N VAL A 109 -3.51 -8.24 -14.13
CA VAL A 109 -2.62 -7.65 -13.12
C VAL A 109 -1.36 -8.47 -12.86
N PHE A 110 -1.28 -9.72 -13.30
CA PHE A 110 -0.10 -10.57 -13.10
C PHE A 110 0.93 -10.44 -14.23
N LEU A 111 0.58 -9.85 -15.38
CA LEU A 111 1.44 -9.81 -16.56
C LEU A 111 2.32 -8.55 -16.68
N LYS A 112 1.93 -7.44 -16.04
CA LYS A 112 2.63 -6.15 -16.14
C LYS A 112 2.57 -5.37 -14.83
N GLU A 113 3.51 -4.45 -14.63
CA GLU A 113 3.48 -3.51 -13.49
C GLU A 113 2.29 -2.53 -13.61
N PRO A 114 1.78 -2.02 -12.48
CA PRO A 114 0.70 -1.04 -12.47
C PRO A 114 1.15 0.31 -13.01
N ASP A 115 0.21 1.02 -13.63
CA ASP A 115 0.39 2.35 -14.19
C ASP A 115 -0.05 3.43 -13.20
N ARG A 116 0.85 4.35 -12.85
CA ARG A 116 0.57 5.43 -11.90
C ARG A 116 -0.46 6.42 -12.43
N GLU A 117 -0.55 6.58 -13.76
CA GLU A 117 -1.54 7.47 -14.37
C GLU A 117 -2.97 6.91 -14.26
N LYS A 118 -3.11 5.64 -13.84
CA LYS A 118 -4.38 4.94 -13.64
C LYS A 118 -4.69 4.69 -12.15
N MET A 119 -3.94 5.30 -11.24
CA MET A 119 -4.31 5.32 -9.82
C MET A 119 -5.53 6.24 -9.63
N LEU A 120 -6.44 5.86 -8.73
CA LEU A 120 -7.72 6.56 -8.49
C LEU A 120 -7.56 7.76 -7.54
#